data_AF-A0A3E2CKQ4-F1
#
_entry.id   AF-A0A3E2CKQ4-F1
#
_cell.length_a   1.000
_cell.length_b   1.000
_cell.length_c   1.000
_cell.angle_alpha   90.00
_cell.angle_beta   90.00
_cell.angle_gamma   90.00
#
_symmetry.space_group_name_H-M   'P 1'
#
loop_
_entity.id
_entity.type
_entity.pdbx_description
1 polymer ?
#
loop_
_entity_poly.entity_id
_entity_poly.type
_entity_poly.pdbx_seq_one_letter_code
_entity_poly.pdbx_strand_id
1 'polypeptide(L)'
;LPTIRSRTQLVQLATPNEQSIAEYLTKKTDADNKLASRAARLSQGNIATAFIYASDERALSRRDELVAGLLRMHDAADAIMLAAMLIDDAKAQAEDEVQRNVEDQQKEFRRINGLGDEDRIPPKLRANYNAIGKKDDVKRKVTRVSRDVLCRSLDAIDSVYRDVLVVINDAQKSSPIINQEYKSRIVQLAQSMTASRALDCVDSIATARRRLSRNGNATLVFEALFCSLLQSQ
;
A
#
# COMPACT_ATOMS: atom_id res chain seq x y z
N LEU A 1 -17.26 11.99 -16.87
CA LEU A 1 -17.92 12.53 -18.08
C LEU A 1 -19.37 12.92 -17.74
N PRO A 2 -19.78 14.18 -17.98
CA PRO A 2 -21.12 14.66 -17.66
C PRO A 2 -22.24 13.80 -18.27
N THR A 3 -22.02 13.30 -19.48
CA THR A 3 -22.97 12.48 -20.26
C THR A 3 -23.21 11.07 -19.71
N ILE A 4 -22.29 10.55 -18.89
CA ILE A 4 -22.46 9.28 -18.18
C ILE A 4 -23.24 9.53 -16.89
N ARG A 5 -22.88 10.57 -16.12
CA ARG A 5 -23.52 10.89 -14.83
C ARG A 5 -25.03 11.13 -14.96
N SER A 6 -25.50 11.75 -16.05
CA SER A 6 -26.92 11.99 -16.27
C SER A 6 -27.74 10.73 -16.61
N ARG A 7 -27.09 9.61 -16.94
CA ARG A 7 -27.73 8.35 -17.37
C ARG A 7 -27.53 7.19 -16.38
N THR A 8 -26.97 7.47 -15.20
CA THR A 8 -26.68 6.47 -14.17
C THR A 8 -27.25 6.90 -12.83
N GLN A 9 -27.74 5.95 -12.03
CA GLN A 9 -28.06 6.21 -10.63
C GLN A 9 -26.79 6.18 -9.79
N LEU A 10 -26.54 7.24 -9.03
CA LEU A 10 -25.41 7.29 -8.10
C LEU A 10 -25.73 6.43 -6.88
N VAL A 11 -24.95 5.37 -6.66
CA VAL A 11 -24.94 4.60 -5.42
C VAL A 11 -23.66 4.93 -4.68
N GLN A 12 -23.77 5.61 -3.55
CA GLN A 12 -22.62 5.91 -2.69
C GLN A 12 -22.40 4.74 -1.73
N LEU A 13 -21.24 4.10 -1.83
CA LEU A 13 -20.80 3.08 -0.88
C LEU A 13 -20.14 3.79 0.29
N ALA A 14 -20.55 3.47 1.52
CA ALA A 14 -19.95 4.02 2.73
C ALA A 14 -18.63 3.31 3.05
N THR A 15 -17.67 4.05 3.62
CA THR A 15 -16.46 3.48 4.18
C THR A 15 -16.81 2.69 5.45
N PRO A 16 -16.43 1.41 5.56
CA PRO A 16 -16.70 0.63 6.77
C PRO A 16 -15.89 1.18 7.95
N ASN A 17 -16.45 1.04 9.16
CA ASN A 17 -15.72 1.35 10.39
C ASN A 17 -14.67 0.28 10.71
N GLU A 18 -13.70 0.62 11.58
CA GLU A 18 -12.59 -0.26 11.94
C GLU A 18 -13.06 -1.60 12.54
N GLN A 19 -14.09 -1.58 13.39
CA GLN A 19 -14.63 -2.78 14.05
C GLN A 19 -15.21 -3.77 13.02
N SER A 20 -15.99 -3.29 12.06
CA SER A 20 -16.55 -4.11 10.99
C SER A 20 -15.47 -4.71 10.09
N ILE A 21 -14.37 -3.98 9.84
CA ILE A 21 -13.22 -4.51 9.10
C ILE A 21 -12.53 -5.60 9.92
N ALA A 22 -12.26 -5.38 11.20
CA ALA A 22 -11.62 -6.37 12.06
C ALA A 22 -12.44 -7.68 12.13
N GLU A 23 -13.76 -7.60 12.29
CA GLU A 23 -14.66 -8.76 12.26
C GLU A 23 -14.71 -9.45 10.90
N TYR A 24 -14.59 -8.69 9.82
CA TYR A 24 -14.50 -9.26 8.48
C TYR A 24 -13.19 -10.03 8.30
N LEU A 25 -12.08 -9.47 8.78
CA LEU A 25 -10.75 -10.06 8.68
C LEU A 25 -10.65 -11.38 9.45
N THR A 26 -11.12 -11.44 10.70
CA THR A 26 -11.11 -12.67 11.51
C THR A 26 -11.95 -13.79 10.92
N LYS A 27 -12.97 -13.46 10.11
CA LYS A 27 -13.80 -14.46 9.40
C LYS A 27 -13.19 -14.93 8.07
N LYS A 28 -12.28 -14.15 7.48
CA LYS A 28 -11.77 -14.37 6.12
C LYS A 28 -10.30 -14.75 6.06
N THR A 29 -9.58 -14.59 7.16
CA THR A 29 -8.15 -14.84 7.28
C THR A 29 -7.90 -15.61 8.58
N ASP A 30 -6.71 -16.19 8.73
CA ASP A 30 -6.28 -16.84 9.96
C ASP A 30 -5.75 -15.85 11.02
N ALA A 31 -5.96 -14.54 10.81
CA ALA A 31 -5.51 -13.49 11.72
C ALA A 31 -6.25 -13.56 13.06
N ASP A 32 -5.51 -13.46 14.16
CA ASP A 32 -6.09 -13.30 15.49
C ASP A 32 -6.76 -11.92 15.64
N ASN A 33 -7.54 -11.74 16.72
CA ASN A 33 -8.24 -10.48 16.98
C ASN A 33 -7.29 -9.27 17.03
N LYS A 34 -6.06 -9.45 17.55
CA LYS A 34 -5.10 -8.34 17.69
C LYS A 34 -4.58 -7.89 16.33
N LEU A 35 -4.17 -8.84 15.48
CA LEU A 35 -3.71 -8.59 14.12
C LEU A 35 -4.83 -8.00 13.27
N ALA A 36 -6.05 -8.53 13.36
CA ALA A 36 -7.20 -8.02 12.63
C ALA A 36 -7.54 -6.57 13.02
N SER A 37 -7.60 -6.26 14.33
CA SER A 37 -7.82 -4.89 14.80
C SER A 37 -6.68 -3.94 14.37
N ARG A 38 -5.44 -4.42 14.42
CA ARG A 38 -4.26 -3.65 13.97
C ARG A 38 -4.36 -3.35 12.47
N ALA A 39 -4.59 -4.36 11.64
CA ALA A 39 -4.73 -4.21 10.18
C ALA A 39 -5.89 -3.28 9.81
N ALA A 40 -7.05 -3.43 10.47
CA ALA A 40 -8.19 -2.54 10.29
C ALA A 40 -7.82 -1.07 10.54
N ARG A 41 -7.22 -0.76 11.70
CA ARG A 41 -6.78 0.58 12.07
C ARG A 41 -5.77 1.16 11.06
N LEU A 42 -4.73 0.39 10.73
CA LEU A 42 -3.67 0.83 9.80
C LEU A 42 -4.18 1.05 8.37
N SER A 43 -5.29 0.42 7.99
CA SER A 43 -5.89 0.53 6.65
C SER A 43 -6.85 1.69 6.44
N GLN A 44 -7.29 2.36 7.52
CA GLN A 44 -8.17 3.54 7.47
C GLN A 44 -9.42 3.36 6.60
N GLY A 45 -10.07 2.19 6.68
CA GLY A 45 -11.27 1.90 5.89
C GLY A 45 -11.00 1.20 4.55
N ASN A 46 -9.75 1.07 4.12
CA ASN A 46 -9.39 0.34 2.91
C ASN A 46 -9.34 -1.18 3.18
N ILE A 47 -10.47 -1.85 2.90
CA ILE A 47 -10.62 -3.30 3.10
C ILE A 47 -9.52 -4.11 2.41
N ALA A 48 -9.11 -3.72 1.19
CA ALA A 48 -8.10 -4.46 0.43
C ALA A 48 -6.72 -4.39 1.12
N THR A 49 -6.32 -3.20 1.58
CA THR A 49 -5.09 -3.03 2.36
C THR A 49 -5.18 -3.75 3.70
N ALA A 50 -6.33 -3.70 4.38
CA ALA A 50 -6.55 -4.41 5.63
C ALA A 50 -6.38 -5.93 5.44
N PHE A 51 -6.93 -6.48 4.36
CA PHE A 51 -6.81 -7.90 4.02
C PHE A 51 -5.36 -8.31 3.77
N ILE A 52 -4.59 -7.47 3.06
CA ILE A 52 -3.17 -7.71 2.82
C ILE A 52 -2.39 -7.73 4.14
N TYR A 53 -2.59 -6.75 5.02
CA TYR A 53 -1.91 -6.71 6.32
C TYR A 53 -2.30 -7.85 7.26
N ALA A 54 -3.53 -8.36 7.15
CA ALA A 54 -4.00 -9.49 7.94
C ALA A 54 -3.53 -10.85 7.39
N SER A 55 -3.28 -10.96 6.09
CA SER A 55 -2.95 -12.24 5.42
C SER A 55 -1.47 -12.41 5.10
N ASP A 56 -0.71 -11.33 5.00
CA ASP A 56 0.71 -11.34 4.65
C ASP A 56 1.52 -10.57 5.69
N GLU A 57 2.16 -11.32 6.60
CA GLU A 57 3.05 -10.77 7.62
C GLU A 57 4.20 -9.95 7.03
N ARG A 58 4.71 -10.34 5.84
CA ARG A 58 5.79 -9.59 5.17
C ARG A 58 5.30 -8.23 4.70
N ALA A 59 4.06 -8.14 4.22
CA ALA A 59 3.47 -6.87 3.80
C ALA A 59 3.32 -5.91 5.00
N LEU A 60 2.92 -6.43 6.17
CA LEU A 60 2.84 -5.63 7.39
C LEU A 60 4.23 -5.24 7.93
N SER A 61 5.21 -6.15 7.92
CA SER A 61 6.59 -5.84 8.33
C SER A 61 7.21 -4.74 7.47
N ARG A 62 7.09 -4.83 6.13
CA ARG A 62 7.62 -3.80 5.21
C ARG A 62 6.99 -2.43 5.43
N ARG A 63 5.68 -2.39 5.73
CA ARG A 63 4.99 -1.16 6.11
C ARG A 63 5.60 -0.59 7.40
N ASP A 64 5.82 -1.43 8.40
CA ASP A 64 6.41 -1.01 9.66
C ASP A 64 7.86 -0.53 9.48
N GLU A 65 8.66 -1.20 8.66
CA GLU A 65 10.02 -0.81 8.30
C GLU A 65 10.05 0.55 7.58
N LEU A 66 9.11 0.79 6.65
CA LEU A 66 8.94 2.08 5.99
C LEU A 66 8.64 3.20 6.99
N VAL A 67 7.66 3.00 7.89
CA VAL A 67 7.29 3.99 8.92
C VAL A 67 8.46 4.23 9.87
N ALA A 68 9.16 3.18 10.28
CA ALA A 68 10.31 3.30 11.16
C ALA A 68 11.47 4.03 10.47
N GLY A 69 11.71 3.76 9.18
CA GLY A 69 12.70 4.47 8.36
C GLY A 69 12.37 5.95 8.22
N LEU A 70 11.11 6.28 7.91
CA LEU A 70 10.63 7.66 7.82
C LEU A 70 10.88 8.44 9.13
N LEU A 71 10.60 7.82 10.29
CA LEU A 71 10.76 8.46 11.60
C LEU A 71 12.22 8.58 12.07
N ARG A 72 13.15 7.87 11.42
CA ARG A 72 14.61 7.94 11.70
C ARG A 72 15.37 8.82 10.71
N MET A 73 14.71 9.27 9.65
CA MET A 73 15.36 10.02 8.57
C MET A 73 15.83 11.39 9.08
N HIS A 74 17.13 11.67 8.92
CA HIS A 74 17.76 12.90 9.41
C HIS A 74 18.41 13.73 8.31
N ASP A 75 18.93 13.10 7.26
CA ASP A 75 19.60 13.79 6.17
C ASP A 75 19.17 13.31 4.77
N ALA A 76 19.76 13.92 3.74
CA ALA A 76 19.49 13.55 2.36
C ALA A 76 19.93 12.12 2.02
N ALA A 77 20.98 11.59 2.66
CA ALA A 77 21.45 10.24 2.39
C ALA A 77 20.40 9.22 2.89
N ASP A 78 19.85 9.42 4.09
CA ASP A 78 18.76 8.61 4.62
C ASP A 78 17.53 8.64 3.68
N ALA A 79 17.19 9.83 3.16
CA ALA A 79 16.06 10.00 2.26
C ALA A 79 16.22 9.19 0.95
N ILE A 80 17.42 9.23 0.34
CA ILE A 80 17.72 8.47 -0.87
C ILE A 80 17.75 6.96 -0.57
N MET A 81 18.35 6.54 0.55
CA MET A 81 18.39 5.14 0.94
C MET A 81 16.99 4.58 1.21
N LEU A 82 16.13 5.33 1.89
CA LEU A 82 14.75 4.94 2.14
C LEU A 82 13.94 4.84 0.83
N ALA A 83 14.17 5.75 -0.12
CA ALA A 83 13.57 5.67 -1.45
C ALA A 83 14.01 4.40 -2.20
N ALA A 84 15.31 4.11 -2.22
CA ALA A 84 15.84 2.91 -2.87
C ALA A 84 15.26 1.62 -2.28
N MET A 85 15.28 1.49 -0.95
CA MET A 85 14.69 0.37 -0.23
C MET A 85 13.21 0.17 -0.59
N LEU A 86 12.42 1.25 -0.56
CA LEU A 86 11.00 1.20 -0.88
C LEU A 86 10.73 0.78 -2.34
N ILE A 87 11.54 1.27 -3.29
CA ILE A 87 11.39 0.91 -4.70
C ILE A 87 11.72 -0.57 -4.93
N ASP A 88 12.80 -1.05 -4.35
CA ASP A 88 13.21 -2.45 -4.47
C ASP A 88 12.18 -3.38 -3.81
N ASP A 89 11.69 -3.04 -2.61
CA ASP A 89 10.63 -3.77 -1.93
C ASP A 89 9.33 -3.82 -2.72
N ALA A 90 8.94 -2.71 -3.34
CA ALA A 90 7.73 -2.65 -4.15
C ALA A 90 7.86 -3.49 -5.42
N LYS A 91 9.05 -3.55 -6.01
CA LYS A 91 9.34 -4.39 -7.16
C LYS A 91 9.33 -5.87 -6.79
N ALA A 92 10.02 -6.26 -5.72
CA ALA A 92 10.06 -7.64 -5.24
C ALA A 92 8.66 -8.15 -4.88
N GLN A 93 7.86 -7.34 -4.18
CA GLN A 93 6.45 -7.64 -3.90
C GLN A 93 5.64 -7.89 -5.16
N ALA A 94 5.79 -7.02 -6.15
CA ALA A 94 5.05 -7.13 -7.39
C ALA A 94 5.44 -8.35 -8.22
N GLU A 95 6.73 -8.70 -8.24
CA GLU A 95 7.22 -9.91 -8.90
C GLU A 95 6.67 -11.17 -8.22
N ASP A 96 6.76 -11.26 -6.89
CA ASP A 96 6.22 -12.38 -6.10
C ASP A 96 4.70 -12.54 -6.25
N GLU A 97 3.94 -11.43 -6.18
CA GLU A 97 2.49 -11.45 -6.32
C GLU A 97 2.06 -11.85 -7.74
N VAL A 98 2.69 -11.30 -8.77
CA VAL A 98 2.34 -11.63 -10.15
C VAL A 98 2.73 -13.05 -10.49
N GLN A 99 3.88 -13.53 -10.00
CA GLN A 99 4.32 -14.91 -10.21
C GLN A 99 3.34 -15.90 -9.58
N ARG A 100 2.95 -15.70 -8.31
CA ARG A 100 1.93 -16.53 -7.65
C ARG A 100 0.60 -16.53 -8.41
N ASN A 101 0.13 -15.36 -8.84
CA ASN A 101 -1.09 -15.26 -9.65
C ASN A 101 -0.99 -16.01 -10.99
N VAL A 102 0.17 -15.98 -11.66
CA VAL A 102 0.38 -16.73 -12.91
C VAL A 102 0.35 -18.23 -12.64
N GLU A 103 1.00 -18.70 -11.58
CA GLU A 103 0.99 -20.10 -11.17
C GLU A 103 -0.41 -20.59 -10.81
N ASP A 104 -1.17 -19.81 -10.03
CA ASP A 104 -2.55 -20.14 -9.67
C ASP A 104 -3.46 -20.16 -10.90
N GLN A 105 -3.31 -19.22 -11.83
CA GLN A 105 -4.05 -19.22 -13.09
C GLN A 105 -3.71 -20.43 -13.97
N GLN A 106 -2.44 -20.87 -13.98
CA GLN A 106 -2.02 -22.07 -14.71
C GLN A 106 -2.58 -23.36 -14.08
N LYS A 107 -2.55 -23.48 -12.76
CA LYS A 107 -3.17 -24.59 -12.02
C LYS A 107 -4.67 -24.64 -12.26
N GLU A 108 -5.34 -23.48 -12.17
CA GLU A 108 -6.77 -23.38 -12.42
C GLU A 108 -7.13 -23.71 -13.87
N PHE A 109 -6.31 -23.29 -14.83
CA PHE A 109 -6.49 -23.65 -16.24
C PHE A 109 -6.41 -25.17 -16.43
N ARG A 110 -5.43 -25.85 -15.82
CA ARG A 110 -5.32 -27.32 -15.87
C ARG A 110 -6.56 -27.97 -15.28
N ARG A 111 -6.97 -27.55 -14.10
CA ARG A 111 -8.16 -28.06 -13.39
C ARG A 111 -9.44 -27.94 -14.22
N ILE A 112 -9.72 -26.77 -14.80
CA ILE A 112 -10.91 -26.53 -15.63
C ILE A 112 -10.90 -27.40 -16.90
N ASN A 113 -9.72 -27.68 -17.45
CA ASN A 113 -9.59 -28.51 -18.65
C ASN A 113 -9.42 -30.01 -18.35
N GLY A 114 -9.58 -30.43 -17.08
CA GLY A 114 -9.47 -31.82 -16.67
C GLY A 114 -8.06 -32.40 -16.80
N LEU A 115 -7.04 -31.55 -16.74
CA LEU A 115 -5.63 -31.94 -16.80
C LEU A 115 -5.07 -32.05 -15.39
N GLY A 116 -4.29 -33.10 -15.13
CA GLY A 116 -3.43 -33.21 -13.96
C GLY A 116 -2.23 -32.25 -14.02
N ASP A 117 -1.51 -32.14 -12.91
CA ASP A 117 -0.39 -31.22 -12.75
C ASP A 117 0.73 -31.49 -13.79
N GLU A 118 1.02 -32.77 -14.03
CA GLU A 118 2.07 -33.24 -14.96
C GLU A 118 1.53 -33.60 -16.35
N ASP A 119 0.22 -33.46 -16.59
CA ASP A 119 -0.36 -33.82 -17.88
C ASP A 119 0.15 -32.90 -18.99
N ARG A 120 0.43 -33.50 -20.15
CA ARG A 120 0.83 -32.75 -21.34
C ARG A 120 -0.33 -31.90 -21.84
N ILE A 121 -0.13 -30.58 -21.89
CA ILE A 121 -1.12 -29.65 -22.45
C ILE A 121 -1.43 -30.02 -23.91
N PRO A 122 -2.70 -30.33 -24.26
CA PRO A 122 -3.10 -30.67 -25.62
C PRO A 122 -2.79 -29.54 -26.62
N PRO A 123 -2.45 -29.83 -27.89
CA PRO A 123 -2.09 -28.81 -28.87
C PRO A 123 -3.13 -27.69 -29.05
N LYS A 124 -4.42 -28.02 -28.97
CA LYS A 124 -5.54 -27.06 -29.09
C LYS A 124 -5.59 -26.04 -27.95
N LEU A 125 -5.10 -26.38 -26.76
CA LEU A 125 -5.14 -25.54 -25.56
C LEU A 125 -3.83 -24.79 -25.28
N ARG A 126 -2.74 -25.20 -25.94
CA ARG A 126 -1.38 -24.71 -25.67
C ARG A 126 -1.21 -23.21 -25.86
N ALA A 127 -1.87 -22.64 -26.88
CA ALA A 127 -1.85 -21.19 -27.10
C ALA A 127 -2.46 -20.42 -25.92
N ASN A 128 -3.59 -20.89 -25.40
CA ASN A 128 -4.29 -20.27 -24.26
C ASN A 128 -3.50 -20.43 -22.97
N TYR A 129 -2.91 -21.62 -22.72
CA TYR A 129 -2.06 -21.85 -21.55
C TYR A 129 -0.83 -20.92 -21.54
N ASN A 130 -0.13 -20.82 -22.67
CA ASN A 130 1.06 -19.96 -22.80
C ASN A 130 0.73 -18.47 -22.68
N ALA A 131 -0.51 -18.06 -22.98
CA ALA A 131 -0.94 -16.68 -22.83
C ALA A 131 -0.97 -16.21 -21.36
N ILE A 132 -1.24 -17.11 -20.40
CA ILE A 132 -1.36 -16.79 -18.96
C ILE A 132 -0.05 -16.19 -18.41
N GLY A 133 1.09 -16.78 -18.80
CA GLY A 133 2.43 -16.37 -18.37
C GLY A 133 3.20 -15.57 -19.44
N LYS A 134 2.51 -14.95 -20.40
CA LYS A 134 3.17 -14.22 -21.48
C LYS A 134 4.04 -13.09 -20.91
N LYS A 135 5.33 -13.11 -21.23
CA LYS A 135 6.36 -12.22 -20.64
C LYS A 135 5.99 -10.74 -20.64
N ASP A 136 5.43 -10.23 -21.75
CA ASP A 136 5.04 -8.82 -21.85
C ASP A 136 3.87 -8.46 -20.93
N ASP A 137 2.90 -9.36 -20.79
CA ASP A 137 1.73 -9.14 -19.93
C ASP A 137 2.12 -9.26 -18.45
N VAL A 138 3.00 -10.22 -18.12
CA VAL A 138 3.63 -10.32 -16.79
C VAL A 138 4.37 -9.03 -16.45
N LYS A 139 5.22 -8.52 -17.34
CA LYS A 139 5.96 -7.27 -17.12
C LYS A 139 5.04 -6.07 -16.89
N ARG A 140 3.93 -5.98 -17.64
CA ARG A 140 2.91 -4.94 -17.47
C ARG A 140 2.17 -5.07 -16.13
N LYS A 141 1.81 -6.29 -15.75
CA LYS A 141 1.19 -6.59 -14.44
C LYS A 141 2.13 -6.22 -13.29
N VAL A 142 3.40 -6.63 -13.34
CA VAL A 142 4.41 -6.28 -12.32
C VAL A 142 4.53 -4.77 -12.19
N THR A 143 4.61 -4.04 -13.31
CA THR A 143 4.65 -2.57 -13.29
C THR A 143 3.41 -1.96 -12.61
N ARG A 144 2.22 -2.52 -12.86
CA ARG A 144 0.97 -2.05 -12.23
C ARG A 144 0.94 -2.36 -10.73
N VAL A 145 1.21 -3.60 -10.34
CA VAL A 145 1.20 -4.04 -8.95
C VAL A 145 2.25 -3.27 -8.14
N SER A 146 3.44 -3.04 -8.69
CA SER A 146 4.47 -2.22 -8.06
C SER A 146 3.96 -0.80 -7.78
N ARG A 147 3.22 -0.19 -8.72
CA ARG A 147 2.58 1.11 -8.48
C ARG A 147 1.50 1.05 -7.41
N ASP A 148 0.73 -0.02 -7.33
CA ASP A 148 -0.30 -0.20 -6.31
C ASP A 148 0.34 -0.33 -4.91
N VAL A 149 1.47 -1.05 -4.79
CA VAL A 149 2.28 -1.13 -3.57
C VAL A 149 2.80 0.25 -3.17
N LEU A 150 3.38 1.00 -4.11
CA LEU A 150 3.88 2.35 -3.84
C LEU A 150 2.76 3.33 -3.43
N CYS A 151 1.57 3.22 -4.01
CA CYS A 151 0.41 4.02 -3.58
C CYS A 151 0.02 3.71 -2.14
N ARG A 152 0.03 2.43 -1.75
CA ARG A 152 -0.18 1.99 -0.35
C ARG A 152 0.87 2.57 0.60
N SER A 153 2.13 2.61 0.17
CA SER A 153 3.22 3.21 0.94
C SER A 153 3.01 4.71 1.17
N LEU A 154 2.46 5.44 0.20
CA LEU A 154 2.06 6.83 0.40
C LEU A 154 0.95 6.98 1.45
N ASP A 155 -0.02 6.05 1.52
CA ASP A 155 -1.04 6.05 2.58
C ASP A 155 -0.41 5.82 3.97
N ALA A 156 0.59 4.94 4.05
CA ALA A 156 1.33 4.71 5.30
C ALA A 156 2.12 5.95 5.74
N ILE A 157 2.81 6.63 4.82
CA ILE A 157 3.54 7.88 5.09
C ILE A 157 2.55 8.99 5.52
N ASP A 158 1.43 9.14 4.80
CA ASP A 158 0.38 10.12 5.10
C ASP A 158 -0.19 9.91 6.51
N SER A 159 -0.40 8.65 6.92
CA SER A 159 -0.89 8.30 8.25
C SER A 159 -0.01 8.82 9.38
N VAL A 160 1.31 8.91 9.17
CA VAL A 160 2.26 9.42 10.17
C VAL A 160 2.07 10.92 10.35
N TYR A 161 2.01 11.69 9.26
CA TYR A 161 1.81 13.15 9.35
C TYR A 161 0.40 13.52 9.81
N ARG A 162 -0.60 12.69 9.49
CA ARG A 162 -1.93 12.79 10.08
C ARG A 162 -1.87 12.64 11.60
N ASP A 163 -1.17 11.63 12.12
CA ASP A 163 -1.04 11.44 13.57
C ASP A 163 -0.24 12.56 14.24
N VAL A 164 0.78 13.09 13.55
CA VAL A 164 1.49 14.30 14.00
C VAL A 164 0.54 15.49 14.13
N LEU A 165 -0.30 15.76 13.12
CA LEU A 165 -1.29 16.83 13.17
C LEU A 165 -2.30 16.63 14.30
N VAL A 166 -2.72 15.39 14.55
CA VAL A 166 -3.59 15.08 15.69
C VAL A 166 -2.92 15.42 17.02
N VAL A 167 -1.62 15.12 17.17
CA VAL A 167 -0.86 15.45 18.38
C VAL A 167 -0.70 16.97 18.54
N ILE A 168 -0.34 17.68 17.47
CA ILE A 168 -0.15 19.15 17.50
C ILE A 168 -1.45 19.87 17.91
N ASN A 169 -2.60 19.36 17.51
CA ASN A 169 -3.91 19.98 17.78
C ASN A 169 -4.62 19.43 19.04
N ASP A 170 -3.97 18.61 19.86
CA ASP A 170 -4.56 17.95 21.04
C ASP A 170 -5.88 17.20 20.75
N ALA A 171 -5.97 16.58 19.56
CA ALA A 171 -7.19 15.95 19.04
C ALA A 171 -7.27 14.43 19.32
N GLN A 172 -6.38 13.87 20.13
CA GLN A 172 -6.25 12.41 20.34
C GLN A 172 -7.52 11.77 20.91
N LYS A 173 -8.35 12.54 21.63
CA LYS A 173 -9.60 12.05 22.23
C LYS A 173 -10.69 11.76 21.19
N SER A 174 -10.82 12.64 20.20
CA SER A 174 -11.80 12.49 19.10
C SER A 174 -11.22 11.71 17.93
N SER A 175 -9.90 11.72 17.79
CA SER A 175 -9.17 11.19 16.65
C SER A 175 -7.98 10.36 17.14
N PRO A 176 -8.16 9.06 17.43
CA PRO A 176 -7.08 8.23 17.93
C PRO A 176 -5.88 8.17 16.98
N ILE A 177 -4.69 7.93 17.53
CA ILE A 177 -3.46 7.71 16.76
C ILE A 177 -3.57 6.37 16.01
N ILE A 178 -3.25 6.39 14.72
CA ILE A 178 -3.27 5.22 13.84
C ILE A 178 -2.01 4.37 14.06
N ASN A 179 -0.86 5.01 14.11
CA ASN A 179 0.45 4.38 14.26
C ASN A 179 0.83 4.21 15.73
N GLN A 180 -0.01 3.48 16.49
CA GLN A 180 0.13 3.36 17.94
C GLN A 180 1.48 2.77 18.38
N GLU A 181 2.04 1.87 17.57
CA GLU A 181 3.35 1.25 17.79
C GLU A 181 4.50 2.28 17.76
N TYR A 182 4.30 3.41 17.07
CA TYR A 182 5.27 4.48 16.91
C TYR A 182 4.89 5.76 17.68
N LYS A 183 3.94 5.68 18.62
CA LYS A 183 3.39 6.84 19.33
C LYS A 183 4.45 7.75 19.93
N SER A 184 5.47 7.19 20.60
CA SER A 184 6.54 8.00 21.24
C SER A 184 7.34 8.81 20.21
N ARG A 185 7.71 8.20 19.09
CA ARG A 185 8.43 8.84 17.98
C ARG A 185 7.58 9.89 17.27
N ILE A 186 6.28 9.62 17.11
CA ILE A 186 5.33 10.58 16.53
C ILE A 186 5.16 11.81 17.42
N VAL A 187 5.08 11.63 18.73
CA VAL A 187 5.02 12.75 19.68
C VAL A 187 6.32 13.57 19.66
N GLN A 188 7.48 12.93 19.60
CA GLN A 188 8.77 13.62 19.43
C GLN A 188 8.81 14.42 18.12
N LEU A 189 8.39 13.81 17.02
CA LEU A 189 8.33 14.46 15.72
C LEU A 189 7.39 15.68 15.75
N ALA A 190 6.21 15.53 16.37
CA ALA A 190 5.26 16.62 16.56
C ALA A 190 5.82 17.80 17.38
N GLN A 191 6.68 17.54 18.37
CA GLN A 191 7.33 18.61 19.16
C GLN A 191 8.36 19.40 18.33
N SER A 192 8.94 18.79 17.31
CA SER A 192 9.96 19.40 16.45
C SER A 192 9.40 20.13 15.22
N MET A 193 8.07 20.21 15.04
CA MET A 193 7.48 20.86 13.87
C MET A 193 6.22 21.66 14.17
N THR A 194 5.94 22.63 13.31
CA THR A 194 4.71 23.41 13.35
C THR A 194 3.58 22.69 12.60
N ALA A 195 2.32 23.06 12.89
CA ALA A 195 1.17 22.57 12.12
C ALA A 195 1.30 22.90 10.62
N SER A 196 1.79 24.10 10.28
CA SER A 196 2.03 24.49 8.88
C SER A 196 3.02 23.55 8.20
N ARG A 197 4.15 23.25 8.85
CA ARG A 197 5.16 22.35 8.29
C ARG A 197 4.63 20.93 8.08
N ALA A 198 3.80 20.45 9.01
CA ALA A 198 3.14 19.14 8.89
C ALA A 198 2.13 19.12 7.73
N LEU A 199 1.40 20.21 7.48
CA LEU A 199 0.54 20.35 6.30
C LEU A 199 1.35 20.39 5.00
N ASP A 200 2.50 21.08 4.97
CA ASP A 200 3.40 21.08 3.81
C ASP A 200 3.91 19.65 3.47
N CYS A 201 4.14 18.82 4.49
CA CYS A 201 4.45 17.40 4.30
C CYS A 201 3.29 16.65 3.61
N VAL A 202 2.05 16.86 4.08
CA VAL A 202 0.84 16.26 3.48
C VAL A 202 0.68 16.72 2.02
N ASP A 203 0.91 18.00 1.72
CA ASP A 203 0.86 18.52 0.35
C ASP A 203 1.97 17.94 -0.55
N SER A 204 3.14 17.67 0.02
CA SER A 204 4.24 17.00 -0.67
C SER A 204 3.88 15.54 -1.02
N ILE A 205 3.23 14.82 -0.10
CA ILE A 205 2.70 13.46 -0.33
C ILE A 205 1.61 13.48 -1.41
N ALA A 206 0.69 14.45 -1.37
CA ALA A 206 -0.34 14.63 -2.39
C ALA A 206 0.29 14.92 -3.77
N THR A 207 1.37 15.69 -3.81
CA THR A 207 2.16 15.94 -5.03
C THR A 207 2.82 14.67 -5.56
N ALA A 208 3.44 13.86 -4.69
CA ALA A 208 4.00 12.57 -5.06
C ALA A 208 2.93 11.63 -5.66
N ARG A 209 1.75 11.56 -5.03
CA ARG A 209 0.61 10.78 -5.52
C ARG A 209 0.17 11.22 -6.92
N ARG A 210 0.08 12.53 -7.17
CA ARG A 210 -0.23 13.09 -8.51
C ARG A 210 0.85 12.76 -9.54
N ARG A 211 2.12 12.78 -9.16
CA ARG A 211 3.21 12.43 -10.08
C ARG A 211 3.18 10.95 -10.45
N LEU A 212 2.97 10.05 -9.48
CA LEU A 212 2.82 8.61 -9.75
C LEU A 212 1.62 8.30 -10.65
N SER A 213 0.46 8.93 -10.41
CA SER A 213 -0.74 8.70 -11.24
C SER A 213 -0.60 9.21 -12.68
N ARG A 214 0.34 10.12 -12.93
CA ARG A 214 0.70 10.64 -14.26
C ARG A 214 1.91 9.93 -14.88
N ASN A 215 2.21 8.71 -14.46
CA ASN A 215 3.35 7.92 -14.95
C ASN A 215 4.73 8.55 -14.68
N GLY A 216 4.87 9.35 -13.61
CA GLY A 216 6.17 9.82 -13.17
C GLY A 216 7.12 8.66 -12.83
N ASN A 217 8.43 8.91 -12.95
CA ASN A 217 9.46 7.95 -12.55
C ASN A 217 9.39 7.75 -11.03
N ALA A 218 9.08 6.53 -10.59
CA ALA A 218 8.84 6.23 -9.19
C ALA A 218 10.04 6.57 -8.29
N THR A 219 11.26 6.23 -8.70
CA THR A 219 12.49 6.53 -7.95
C THR A 219 12.61 8.03 -7.68
N LEU A 220 12.56 8.85 -8.74
CA LEU A 220 12.65 10.31 -8.61
C LEU A 220 11.50 10.90 -7.79
N VAL A 221 10.30 10.31 -7.86
CA VAL A 221 9.15 10.79 -7.09
C VAL A 221 9.36 10.56 -5.60
N PHE A 222 9.84 9.38 -5.19
CA PHE A 222 10.07 9.07 -3.77
C PHE A 222 11.33 9.74 -3.21
N GLU A 223 12.40 9.86 -4.00
CA GLU A 223 13.57 10.65 -3.61
C GLU A 223 13.18 12.11 -3.36
N ALA A 224 12.45 12.74 -4.30
CA ALA A 224 11.97 14.11 -4.12
C ALA A 224 11.00 14.24 -2.94
N LEU A 225 10.13 13.26 -2.73
CA LEU A 225 9.22 13.24 -1.58
C LEU A 225 10.01 13.19 -0.28
N PHE A 226 10.88 12.20 -0.07
CA PHE A 226 11.60 12.05 1.18
C PHE A 226 12.53 13.24 1.46
N CYS A 227 13.20 13.79 0.44
CA CYS A 227 13.95 15.03 0.59
C CYS A 227 13.05 16.21 1.03
N SER A 228 11.83 16.33 0.49
CA SER A 228 10.87 17.37 0.91
C SER A 228 10.30 17.19 2.31
N LEU A 229 10.41 15.98 2.88
CA LEU A 229 9.93 15.63 4.22
C LEU A 229 10.99 15.87 5.31
N LEU A 230 12.26 16.06 4.92
CA LEU A 230 13.31 16.49 5.84
C LEU A 230 12.94 17.84 6.47
N GLN A 231 13.27 18.00 7.75
CA GLN A 231 13.17 19.29 8.39
C GLN A 231 14.32 20.16 7.87
N SER A 232 13.99 21.25 7.18
CA SER A 232 14.97 22.32 6.98
C SER A 232 15.35 22.82 8.37
N GLN A 233 16.62 22.63 8.76
CA GLN A 233 17.18 23.27 9.94
C GLN A 233 17.09 24.79 9.84
#